data_AF-A0A8I2FSA7-F1
#
_entry.id   AF-A0A8I2FSA7-F1
#
_cell.length_a   1.000
_cell.length_b   1.000
_cell.length_c   1.000
_cell.angle_alpha   90.00
_cell.angle_beta   90.00
_cell.angle_gamma   90.00
#
_symmetry.space_group_name_H-M   'P 1'
#
loop_
_entity.id
_entity.type
_entity.pdbx_description
1 polymer ?
#
loop_
_entity_poly.entity_id
_entity_poly.type
_entity_poly.pdbx_seq_one_letter_code
_entity_poly.pdbx_strand_id
1 'polypeptide(L)' 'AVTVPHAPTQGKLRIYNQRSEFLGIGEILDDGRVAPRRLISR' A
#
# COMPACT_ATOMS: atom_id res chain seq x y z
N ALA A 1 7.48 -6.65 -5.30
CA ALA A 1 6.65 -5.45 -5.48
C ALA A 1 5.24 -5.89 -5.89
N VAL A 2 4.20 -5.20 -5.42
CA VAL A 2 2.77 -5.56 -5.65
C VAL A 2 2.15 -4.53 -6.61
N THR A 3 1.38 -5.01 -7.60
CA THR A 3 0.69 -4.17 -8.59
C THR A 3 -0.82 -4.20 -8.31
N VAL A 4 -1.46 -3.03 -8.31
CA VAL A 4 -2.89 -2.89 -7.99
C VAL A 4 -3.63 -2.20 -9.16
N PRO A 5 -4.57 -2.88 -9.83
CA PRO A 5 -5.37 -2.29 -10.90
C PRO A 5 -6.22 -1.10 -10.39
N HIS A 6 -6.32 -0.03 -11.17
CA HIS A 6 -7.10 1.19 -10.85
C HIS A 6 -6.70 1.91 -9.56
N ALA A 7 -5.47 1.68 -9.06
CA ALA A 7 -4.94 2.49 -7.98
C ALA A 7 -4.76 3.94 -8.47
N PRO A 8 -4.97 4.95 -7.59
CA PRO A 8 -4.58 6.33 -7.89
C PRO A 8 -3.13 6.35 -8.38
N THR A 9 -2.79 7.18 -9.37
CA THR A 9 -1.42 7.16 -9.92
C THR A 9 -0.35 7.61 -8.92
N GLN A 10 -0.76 8.32 -7.85
CA GLN A 10 0.14 8.86 -6.84
C GLN A 10 -0.57 8.95 -5.47
N GLY A 11 0.23 8.95 -4.40
CA GLY A 11 -0.23 9.26 -3.03
C GLY A 11 -0.04 8.14 -2.02
N LYS A 12 -0.43 8.42 -0.77
CA LYS A 12 -0.33 7.49 0.36
C LYS A 12 -1.55 6.58 0.40
N LEU A 13 -1.34 5.26 0.53
CA LEU A 13 -2.42 4.31 0.81
C LEU A 13 -2.32 3.77 2.24
N ARG A 14 -3.46 3.26 2.72
CA ARG A 14 -3.52 2.40 3.91
C ARG A 14 -3.49 0.94 3.49
N ILE A 15 -2.61 0.15 4.11
CA ILE A 15 -2.47 -1.28 3.88
C ILE A 15 -3.23 -2.01 4.99
N TYR A 16 -4.06 -2.97 4.60
CA TYR A 16 -4.80 -3.83 5.52
C TYR A 16 -4.49 -5.30 5.24
N ASN A 17 -4.55 -6.15 6.26
CA ASN A 17 -4.46 -7.59 6.07
C ASN A 17 -5.81 -8.20 5.69
N GLN A 18 -5.84 -9.52 5.47
CA GLN A 18 -7.06 -10.26 5.13
C GLN A 18 -8.17 -10.21 6.19
N ARG A 19 -7.82 -9.83 7.44
CA ARG A 19 -8.76 -9.65 8.56
C ARG A 19 -9.21 -8.19 8.71
N SER A 20 -8.91 -7.34 7.72
CA SER A 20 -9.17 -5.89 7.76
C SER A 20 -8.42 -5.15 8.87
N GLU A 21 -7.32 -5.71 9.39
CA GLU A 21 -6.48 -5.05 10.37
C GLU A 21 -5.49 -4.13 9.67
N PHE A 22 -5.30 -2.94 10.23
CA PHE A 22 -4.37 -1.95 9.68
C PHE A 22 -2.93 -2.41 9.85
N LEU A 23 -2.24 -2.63 8.73
CA LEU A 23 -0.83 -3.02 8.69
C LEU A 23 0.10 -1.82 8.55
N GLY A 24 -0.35 -0.71 7.98
CA GLY A 24 0.52 0.45 7.80
C GLY A 24 0.20 1.34 6.60
N ILE A 25 1.17 2.18 6.26
CA ILE A 25 1.06 3.14 5.15
C ILE A 25 2.00 2.73 4.02
N GLY A 26 1.44 2.63 2.82
CA GLY A 26 2.18 2.49 1.57
C GLY A 26 2.12 3.77 0.74
N GLU A 27 2.91 3.82 -0.31
CA GLU A 27 2.92 4.88 -1.31
C GLU A 27 2.87 4.28 -2.71
N ILE A 28 2.08 4.88 -3.59
CA ILE A 28 2.00 4.47 -5.00
C ILE A 28 3.15 5.15 -5.74
N LEU A 29 3.95 4.34 -6.43
CA LEU A 29 5.00 4.77 -7.32
C LEU A 29 4.41 5.03 -8.71
N ASP A 30 5.11 5.84 -9.51
CA ASP A 30 4.67 6.26 -10.85
C ASP A 30 4.51 5.08 -11.85
N ASP A 31 5.07 3.91 -11.53
CA ASP A 31 4.89 2.67 -12.28
C ASP A 31 3.68 1.83 -11.82
N GLY A 32 2.84 2.39 -10.93
CA GLY A 32 1.65 1.75 -10.35
C GLY A 32 1.95 0.70 -9.27
N ARG A 33 3.21 0.58 -8.84
CA ARG A 33 3.58 -0.31 -7.74
C ARG A 33 3.38 0.35 -6.39
N VAL A 34 3.11 -0.46 -5.38
CA VAL A 34 3.03 0.00 -3.99
C VAL A 34 4.35 -0.27 -3.27
N ALA A 35 4.97 0.79 -2.76
CA ALA A 35 6.11 0.71 -1.85
C ALA A 35 5.62 0.81 -0.39
N PRO A 36 5.94 -0.17 0.48
CA PRO A 36 5.61 -0.07 1.90
C PRO A 36 6.48 1.00 2.56
N ARG A 37 5.86 2.05 3.11
CA ARG A 37 6.58 3.17 3.73
C ARG A 37 6.78 2.97 5.23
N ARG A 38 5.80 2.33 5.88
CA ARG A 38 5.89 1.88 7.28
C ARG A 38 4.91 0.75 7.52
N LEU A 39 5.43 -0.45 7.79
CA LEU A 39 4.63 -1.60 8.20
C LEU A 39 4.74 -1.75 9.71
N ILE A 40 3.60 -1.95 10.37
CA ILE A 40 3.52 -2.30 11.78
C ILE A 40 3.46 -3.82 11.81
N SER A 41 4.60 -4.45 12.06
CA SER A 41 4.63 -5.87 12.39
C SER A 41 4.11 -6.00 13.81
N ARG A 42 2.96 -6.66 13.98
CA ARG A 42 2.49 -7.10 15.29
C ARG A 42 2.47 -8.62 15.30
#